data_AF-A0A917PDH3-F1
#
_entry.id   AF-A0A917PDH3-F1
#
_cell.length_a   1.000
_cell.length_b   1.000
_cell.length_c   1.000
_cell.angle_alpha   90.00
_cell.angle_beta   90.00
_cell.angle_gamma   90.00
#
_symmetry.space_group_name_H-M   'P 1'
#
loop_
_entity.id
_entity.type
_entity.pdbx_description
1 polymer ?
#
loop_
_entity_poly.entity_id
_entity_poly.type
_entity_poly.pdbx_seq_one_letter_code
_entity_poly.pdbx_strand_id
1 'polypeptide(L)'
;MRSSTDRVAELFGTDEVRSLLATNLAGYESYAFSELARAARDRLANTPAHNVGILARELRRAGLAIHHARDTCQHAGGDAAQLVTFTRTGCDWWASTVDHDGPGLVQAHLIDPCEQLLHVGNTDERDDGYAALRGLATRLGSHSGFTSRWTLHIDDGA
;
A
#
# COMPACT_ATOMS: atom_id res chain seq x y z
N MET A 1 20.47 -7.46 -4.50
CA MET A 1 19.26 -6.84 -3.92
C MET A 1 18.10 -7.19 -4.81
N ARG A 2 17.07 -7.88 -4.29
CA ARG A 2 15.79 -8.01 -5.02
C ARG A 2 15.17 -6.62 -5.14
N SER A 3 14.58 -6.30 -6.29
CA SER A 3 13.95 -5.00 -6.47
C SER A 3 12.80 -4.86 -5.46
N SER A 4 12.57 -3.69 -4.88
CA SER A 4 11.43 -3.42 -3.99
C SER A 4 10.08 -3.74 -4.65
N THR A 5 10.08 -3.57 -5.96
CA THR A 5 9.08 -3.96 -6.94
C THR A 5 8.69 -5.44 -6.85
N ASP A 6 9.68 -6.32 -6.62
CA ASP A 6 9.47 -7.75 -6.45
C ASP A 6 8.86 -8.04 -5.07
N ARG A 7 9.25 -7.26 -4.04
CA ARG A 7 8.78 -7.50 -2.67
C ARG A 7 7.30 -7.15 -2.47
N VAL A 8 6.81 -6.08 -3.10
CA VAL A 8 5.35 -5.80 -3.09
C VAL A 8 4.58 -6.91 -3.76
N ALA A 9 5.10 -7.45 -4.87
CA ALA A 9 4.46 -8.56 -5.56
C ALA A 9 4.42 -9.82 -4.68
N GLU A 10 5.50 -10.11 -3.95
CA GLU A 10 5.55 -11.21 -2.98
C GLU A 10 4.52 -11.06 -1.85
N LEU A 11 4.32 -9.85 -1.33
CA LEU A 11 3.47 -9.60 -0.16
C LEU A 11 1.99 -9.32 -0.50
N PHE A 12 1.73 -8.66 -1.62
CA PHE A 12 0.40 -8.15 -1.98
C PHE A 12 -0.06 -8.60 -3.37
N GLY A 13 0.80 -9.25 -4.16
CA GLY A 13 0.50 -9.69 -5.52
C GLY A 13 -0.24 -11.02 -5.59
N THR A 14 -1.27 -11.20 -4.76
CA THR A 14 -2.14 -12.40 -4.81
C THR A 14 -2.84 -12.52 -6.16
N ASP A 15 -3.27 -13.72 -6.52
CA ASP A 15 -4.02 -13.94 -7.77
C ASP A 15 -5.27 -13.05 -7.86
N GLU A 16 -5.91 -12.81 -6.72
CA GLU A 16 -7.05 -11.89 -6.60
C GLU A 16 -6.65 -10.45 -6.95
N VAL A 17 -5.61 -9.90 -6.33
CA VAL A 17 -5.15 -8.52 -6.59
C VAL A 17 -4.67 -8.40 -8.03
N ARG A 18 -3.94 -9.41 -8.54
CA ARG A 18 -3.50 -9.44 -9.95
C ARG A 18 -4.69 -9.43 -10.91
N SER A 19 -5.69 -10.27 -10.65
CA SER A 19 -6.90 -10.33 -11.45
C SER A 19 -7.67 -8.99 -11.42
N LEU A 20 -7.78 -8.38 -10.24
CA LEU A 20 -8.43 -7.08 -10.06
C LEU A 20 -7.76 -5.98 -10.89
N LEU A 21 -6.42 -5.92 -10.86
CA LEU A 21 -5.65 -4.95 -11.65
C LEU A 21 -5.73 -5.25 -13.16
N ALA A 22 -5.63 -6.51 -13.57
CA ALA A 22 -5.58 -6.92 -14.99
C ALA A 22 -6.94 -6.85 -15.69
N THR A 23 -8.05 -7.11 -14.99
CA THR A 23 -9.41 -7.09 -15.56
C THR A 23 -9.72 -5.75 -16.25
N ASN A 24 -9.13 -4.66 -15.76
CA ASN A 24 -9.35 -3.31 -16.27
C ASN A 24 -8.24 -2.85 -17.24
N LEU A 25 -7.30 -3.72 -17.59
CA LEU A 25 -6.11 -3.43 -18.39
C LEU A 25 -5.85 -4.55 -19.41
N ALA A 26 -6.64 -4.57 -20.47
CA ALA A 26 -6.46 -5.54 -21.56
C ALA A 26 -5.02 -5.51 -22.09
N GLY A 27 -4.39 -6.69 -22.18
CA GLY A 27 -3.03 -6.87 -22.66
C GLY A 27 -1.93 -6.75 -21.59
N TYR A 28 -2.29 -6.56 -20.31
CA TYR A 28 -1.34 -6.48 -19.19
C TYR A 28 -1.26 -7.77 -18.35
N GLU A 29 -1.96 -8.82 -18.74
CA GLU A 29 -2.18 -10.04 -17.94
C GLU A 29 -0.85 -10.76 -17.63
N SER A 30 0.12 -10.70 -18.55
CA SER A 30 1.44 -11.32 -18.41
C SER A 30 2.50 -10.40 -17.82
N TYR A 31 2.18 -9.14 -17.51
CA TYR A 31 3.17 -8.17 -17.05
C TYR A 31 3.54 -8.42 -15.59
N ALA A 32 4.74 -7.96 -15.22
CA ALA A 32 5.17 -7.94 -13.82
C ALA A 32 4.18 -7.12 -12.97
N PHE A 33 4.00 -7.53 -11.72
CA PHE A 33 3.00 -6.92 -10.81
C PHE A 33 3.14 -5.40 -10.71
N SER A 34 4.37 -4.89 -10.71
CA SER A 34 4.63 -3.47 -10.65
C SER A 34 4.26 -2.69 -11.90
N GLU A 35 4.48 -3.28 -13.07
CA GLU A 35 4.07 -2.68 -14.34
C GLU A 35 2.56 -2.67 -14.44
N LEU A 36 1.92 -3.73 -13.94
CA LEU A 36 0.48 -3.82 -13.81
C LEU A 36 -0.07 -2.75 -12.84
N ALA A 37 0.52 -2.60 -11.64
CA ALA A 37 0.12 -1.57 -10.66
C ALA A 37 0.40 -0.15 -11.17
N ARG A 38 1.51 0.08 -11.88
CA ARG A 38 1.82 1.36 -12.51
C ARG A 38 0.80 1.69 -13.59
N ALA A 39 0.53 0.76 -14.50
CA ALA A 39 -0.47 0.94 -15.54
C ALA A 39 -1.87 1.18 -14.95
N ALA A 40 -2.25 0.46 -13.89
CA ALA A 40 -3.54 0.62 -13.24
C ALA A 40 -3.69 1.98 -12.57
N ARG A 41 -2.67 2.45 -11.84
CA ARG A 41 -2.62 3.82 -11.29
C ARG A 41 -2.84 4.85 -12.39
N ASP A 42 -2.05 4.77 -13.46
CA ASP A 42 -1.97 5.82 -14.47
C ASP A 42 -3.20 5.83 -15.40
N ARG A 43 -3.78 4.65 -15.69
CA ARG A 43 -4.85 4.51 -16.68
C ARG A 43 -6.25 4.46 -16.10
N LEU A 44 -6.41 4.06 -14.84
CA LEU A 44 -7.75 3.88 -14.25
C LEU A 44 -8.27 5.12 -13.52
N ALA A 45 -7.42 6.12 -13.26
CA ALA A 45 -7.74 7.30 -12.46
C ALA A 45 -9.03 8.04 -12.88
N ASN A 46 -9.36 8.05 -14.17
CA ASN A 46 -10.54 8.71 -14.72
C ASN A 46 -11.52 7.72 -15.39
N THR A 47 -11.60 6.51 -14.87
CA THR A 47 -12.44 5.43 -15.41
C THR A 47 -13.45 4.94 -14.37
N PRO A 48 -14.46 4.13 -14.77
CA PRO A 48 -15.33 3.46 -13.80
C PRO A 48 -14.58 2.61 -12.77
N ALA A 49 -13.38 2.12 -13.10
CA ALA A 49 -12.51 1.33 -12.23
C ALA A 49 -11.48 2.18 -11.45
N HIS A 50 -11.73 3.47 -11.23
CA HIS A 50 -10.80 4.35 -10.52
C HIS A 50 -10.48 3.89 -9.08
N ASN A 51 -11.39 3.17 -8.42
CA ASN A 51 -11.14 2.50 -7.15
C ASN A 51 -9.97 1.52 -7.22
N VAL A 52 -9.84 0.77 -8.32
CA VAL A 52 -8.70 -0.12 -8.58
C VAL A 52 -7.42 0.68 -8.84
N GLY A 53 -7.52 1.82 -9.55
CA GLY A 53 -6.40 2.74 -9.73
C GLY A 53 -5.88 3.33 -8.40
N ILE A 54 -6.79 3.59 -7.45
CA ILE A 54 -6.46 4.01 -6.09
C ILE A 54 -5.69 2.91 -5.35
N LEU A 55 -6.19 1.67 -5.36
CA LEU A 55 -5.47 0.53 -4.78
C LEU A 55 -4.07 0.39 -5.39
N ALA A 56 -3.97 0.47 -6.71
CA ALA A 56 -2.71 0.35 -7.44
C ALA A 56 -1.70 1.45 -7.05
N ARG A 57 -2.17 2.68 -6.82
CA ARG A 57 -1.36 3.79 -6.30
C ARG A 57 -0.81 3.45 -4.92
N GLU A 58 -1.65 2.98 -3.99
CA GLU A 58 -1.22 2.68 -2.62
C GLU A 58 -0.28 1.46 -2.57
N LEU A 59 -0.49 0.43 -3.40
CA LEU A 59 0.44 -0.71 -3.55
C LEU A 59 1.82 -0.26 -4.05
N ARG A 60 1.85 0.67 -5.02
CA ARG A 60 3.12 1.24 -5.51
C ARG A 60 3.80 2.06 -4.41
N ARG A 61 3.06 2.89 -3.67
CA ARG A 61 3.60 3.66 -2.54
C ARG A 61 4.14 2.73 -1.45
N ALA A 62 3.44 1.63 -1.15
CA ALA A 62 3.91 0.62 -0.20
C ALA A 62 5.26 0.04 -0.64
N GLY A 63 5.46 -0.25 -1.93
CA GLY A 63 6.75 -0.73 -2.43
C GLY A 63 7.88 0.25 -2.30
N LEU A 64 7.62 1.50 -2.61
CA LEU A 64 8.61 2.56 -2.41
C LEU A 64 8.92 2.75 -0.92
N ALA A 65 7.93 2.63 -0.04
CA ALA A 65 8.11 2.68 1.41
C ALA A 65 9.00 1.52 1.92
N ILE A 66 8.70 0.29 1.50
CA ILE A 66 9.48 -0.90 1.81
C ILE A 66 10.91 -0.75 1.29
N HIS A 67 11.08 -0.24 0.06
CA HIS A 67 12.40 0.02 -0.50
C HIS A 67 13.22 0.94 0.38
N HIS A 68 12.64 2.11 0.70
CA HIS A 68 13.30 3.13 1.48
C HIS A 68 13.62 2.64 2.88
N ALA A 69 12.69 1.94 3.54
CA ALA A 69 12.93 1.37 4.86
C ALA A 69 14.08 0.38 4.85
N ARG A 70 14.14 -0.52 3.86
CA ARG A 70 15.26 -1.48 3.71
C ARG A 70 16.58 -0.80 3.41
N ASP A 71 16.59 0.18 2.51
CA ASP A 71 17.80 0.94 2.13
C ASP A 71 18.38 1.73 3.30
N THR A 72 17.52 2.16 4.22
CA THR A 72 17.90 2.94 5.41
C THR A 72 17.89 2.12 6.71
N CYS A 73 17.80 0.79 6.63
CA CYS A 73 17.75 -0.14 7.76
C CYS A 73 16.72 0.25 8.84
N GLN A 74 15.53 0.68 8.42
CA GLN A 74 14.41 0.97 9.32
C GLN A 74 13.63 -0.31 9.61
N HIS A 75 13.32 -0.50 10.89
CA HIS A 75 12.64 -1.69 11.40
C HIS A 75 11.29 -1.32 12.03
N ALA A 76 10.45 -2.33 12.23
CA ALA A 76 9.17 -2.19 12.90
C ALA A 76 9.35 -1.63 14.31
N GLY A 77 8.73 -0.48 14.58
CA GLY A 77 8.78 0.18 15.88
C GLY A 77 7.84 -0.45 16.91
N GLY A 78 8.07 -0.14 18.19
CA GLY A 78 7.16 -0.52 19.29
C GLY A 78 5.77 0.14 19.22
N ASP A 79 5.55 1.02 18.25
CA ASP A 79 4.32 1.73 17.97
C ASP A 79 3.50 1.10 16.83
N ALA A 80 3.88 -0.07 16.32
CA ALA A 80 3.19 -0.75 15.22
C ALA A 80 1.66 -0.90 15.45
N ALA A 81 1.22 -1.21 16.67
CA ALA A 81 -0.20 -1.30 17.00
C ALA A 81 -0.94 0.06 16.92
N GLN A 82 -0.25 1.15 17.26
CA GLN A 82 -0.78 2.52 17.14
C GLN A 82 -0.88 2.91 15.66
N LEU A 83 0.13 2.54 14.87
CA LEU A 83 0.14 2.78 13.43
C LEU A 83 -1.00 2.03 12.72
N VAL A 84 -1.22 0.75 13.04
CA VAL A 84 -2.37 -0.02 12.52
C VAL A 84 -3.69 0.68 12.84
N THR A 85 -3.91 1.01 14.12
CA THR A 85 -5.11 1.74 14.56
C THR A 85 -5.31 3.03 13.77
N PHE A 86 -4.25 3.85 13.65
CA PHE A 86 -4.30 5.10 12.90
C PHE A 86 -4.66 4.88 11.42
N THR A 87 -4.01 3.93 10.75
CA THR A 87 -4.28 3.65 9.33
C THR A 87 -5.69 3.11 9.10
N ARG A 88 -6.22 2.27 10.01
CA ARG A 88 -7.62 1.80 9.96
C ARG A 88 -8.59 2.96 10.12
N THR A 89 -8.48 3.73 11.20
CA THR A 89 -9.38 4.87 11.45
C THR A 89 -9.28 5.94 10.35
N GLY A 90 -8.08 6.21 9.85
CA GLY A 90 -7.88 7.12 8.73
C GLY A 90 -8.48 6.58 7.42
N CYS A 91 -8.48 5.26 7.21
CA CYS A 91 -9.13 4.62 6.07
C CYS A 91 -10.66 4.63 6.20
N ASP A 92 -11.21 4.38 7.39
CA ASP A 92 -12.65 4.49 7.68
C ASP A 92 -13.15 5.92 7.44
N TRP A 93 -12.41 6.91 7.94
CA TRP A 93 -12.69 8.31 7.67
C TRP A 93 -12.62 8.62 6.18
N TRP A 94 -11.58 8.14 5.47
CA TRP A 94 -11.47 8.33 4.04
C TRP A 94 -12.67 7.73 3.29
N ALA A 95 -13.10 6.52 3.65
CA ALA A 95 -14.32 5.89 3.13
C ALA A 95 -15.58 6.74 3.35
N SER A 96 -15.69 7.43 4.50
CA SER A 96 -16.82 8.32 4.78
C SER A 96 -16.85 9.62 3.97
N THR A 97 -15.73 9.97 3.32
CA THR A 97 -15.56 11.27 2.62
C THR A 97 -15.58 11.18 1.10
N VAL A 98 -15.60 9.97 0.55
CA VAL A 98 -15.54 9.72 -0.90
C VAL A 98 -16.67 8.80 -1.32
N ASP A 99 -17.17 8.99 -2.55
CA ASP A 99 -18.25 8.17 -3.12
C ASP A 99 -17.67 7.06 -4.02
N HIS A 100 -16.76 6.26 -3.46
CA HIS A 100 -16.13 5.14 -4.16
C HIS A 100 -15.50 4.11 -3.22
N ASP A 101 -15.37 2.87 -3.69
CA ASP A 101 -14.87 1.74 -2.88
C ASP A 101 -13.33 1.65 -2.77
N GLY A 102 -12.58 2.62 -3.31
CA GLY A 102 -11.12 2.66 -3.22
C GLY A 102 -10.55 2.44 -1.80
N PRO A 103 -11.10 3.06 -0.74
CA PRO A 103 -10.67 2.84 0.63
C PRO A 103 -10.91 1.39 1.11
N GLY A 104 -12.05 0.80 0.75
CA GLY A 104 -12.35 -0.60 1.07
C GLY A 104 -11.35 -1.57 0.45
N LEU A 105 -10.95 -1.32 -0.81
CA LEU A 105 -9.91 -2.10 -1.47
C LEU A 105 -8.54 -1.93 -0.80
N VAL A 106 -8.17 -0.71 -0.38
CA VAL A 106 -6.92 -0.45 0.35
C VAL A 106 -6.94 -1.15 1.72
N GLN A 107 -8.08 -1.17 2.40
CA GLN A 107 -8.22 -1.90 3.66
C GLN A 107 -8.00 -3.40 3.47
N ALA A 108 -8.73 -4.02 2.55
CA ALA A 108 -8.70 -5.46 2.33
C ALA A 108 -7.35 -5.97 1.77
N HIS A 109 -6.71 -5.20 0.88
CA HIS A 109 -5.56 -5.68 0.11
C HIS A 109 -4.24 -5.02 0.48
N LEU A 110 -4.23 -4.05 1.40
CA LEU A 110 -3.01 -3.45 1.94
C LEU A 110 -2.99 -3.46 3.47
N ILE A 111 -4.01 -2.89 4.14
CA ILE A 111 -4.00 -2.75 5.60
C ILE A 111 -4.10 -4.11 6.29
N ASP A 112 -5.09 -4.93 5.94
CA ASP A 112 -5.31 -6.24 6.55
C ASP A 112 -4.08 -7.17 6.39
N PRO A 113 -3.45 -7.28 5.19
CA PRO A 113 -2.20 -8.02 5.04
C PRO A 113 -1.06 -7.44 5.88
N CYS A 114 -0.89 -6.11 5.94
CA CYS A 114 0.17 -5.50 6.75
C CYS A 114 -0.01 -5.79 8.25
N GLU A 115 -1.24 -5.73 8.75
CA GLU A 115 -1.53 -6.08 10.14
C GLU A 115 -1.21 -7.55 10.42
N GLN A 116 -1.55 -8.45 9.49
CA GLN A 116 -1.20 -9.86 9.61
C GLN A 116 0.32 -10.06 9.64
N LEU A 117 1.06 -9.40 8.75
CA LEU A 117 2.53 -9.45 8.72
C LEU A 117 3.12 -8.93 10.04
N LEU A 118 2.57 -7.87 10.61
CA LEU A 118 3.01 -7.32 11.90
C LEU A 118 2.76 -8.27 13.07
N HIS A 119 1.70 -9.09 13.00
CA HIS A 119 1.30 -9.99 14.09
C HIS A 119 2.04 -11.34 14.05
N VAL A 120 2.13 -11.97 12.87
CA VAL A 120 2.67 -13.34 12.72
C VAL A 120 3.87 -13.47 11.81
N GLY A 121 4.26 -12.39 11.12
CA GLY A 121 5.38 -12.41 10.18
C GLY A 121 6.73 -12.58 10.87
N ASN A 122 7.71 -13.03 10.11
CA ASN A 122 9.12 -12.97 10.52
C ASN A 122 9.61 -11.49 10.60
N THR A 123 10.83 -11.26 11.08
CA THR A 123 11.36 -9.89 11.25
C THR A 123 11.27 -9.06 9.97
N ASP A 124 11.70 -9.61 8.83
CA ASP A 124 11.71 -8.89 7.55
C ASP A 124 10.28 -8.56 7.09
N GLU A 125 9.34 -9.50 7.25
CA GLU A 125 7.92 -9.31 6.93
C GLU A 125 7.27 -8.25 7.81
N ARG A 126 7.60 -8.22 9.11
CA ARG A 126 7.12 -7.21 10.04
C ARG A 126 7.64 -5.83 9.67
N ASP A 127 8.92 -5.73 9.31
CA ASP A 127 9.54 -4.49 8.85
C ASP A 127 8.89 -4.00 7.55
N ASP A 128 8.60 -4.90 6.61
CA ASP A 128 7.93 -4.56 5.36
C ASP A 128 6.48 -4.07 5.59
N GLY A 129 5.71 -4.78 6.42
CA GLY A 129 4.35 -4.39 6.78
C GLY A 129 4.31 -3.05 7.51
N TYR A 130 5.26 -2.81 8.43
CA TYR A 130 5.42 -1.53 9.11
C TYR A 130 5.74 -0.39 8.13
N ALA A 131 6.69 -0.61 7.22
CA ALA A 131 7.07 0.38 6.22
C ALA A 131 5.91 0.74 5.28
N ALA A 132 5.17 -0.26 4.79
CA ALA A 132 3.99 -0.06 3.96
C ALA A 132 2.93 0.80 4.67
N LEU A 133 2.61 0.49 5.94
CA LEU A 133 1.66 1.29 6.72
C LEU A 133 2.16 2.71 7.00
N ARG A 134 3.47 2.93 7.17
CA ARG A 134 4.03 4.29 7.28
C ARG A 134 3.88 5.09 6.00
N GLY A 135 4.02 4.45 4.83
CA GLY A 135 3.77 5.07 3.53
C GLY A 135 2.31 5.54 3.38
N LEU A 136 1.36 4.73 3.84
CA LEU A 136 -0.07 5.09 3.89
C LEU A 136 -0.35 6.17 4.95
N ALA A 137 0.20 6.03 6.16
CA ALA A 137 0.00 6.97 7.25
C ALA A 137 0.51 8.37 6.89
N THR A 138 1.63 8.48 6.18
CA THR A 138 2.16 9.75 5.67
C THR A 138 1.17 10.44 4.73
N ARG A 139 0.47 9.69 3.87
CA ARG A 139 -0.58 10.24 3.00
C ARG A 139 -1.79 10.74 3.80
N LEU A 140 -2.13 10.02 4.87
CA LEU A 140 -3.20 10.35 5.80
C LEU A 140 -2.80 11.41 6.85
N GLY A 141 -1.62 12.02 6.73
CA GLY A 141 -1.01 12.83 7.80
C GLY A 141 -1.80 14.06 8.27
N SER A 142 -2.84 14.48 7.54
CA SER A 142 -3.78 15.51 7.99
C SER A 142 -4.87 15.00 8.95
N HIS A 143 -4.98 13.69 9.14
CA HIS A 143 -5.96 13.08 10.04
C HIS A 143 -5.49 13.12 11.50
N SER A 144 -6.44 13.28 12.43
CA SER A 144 -6.16 13.34 13.85
C SER A 144 -5.48 12.06 14.35
N GLY A 145 -4.50 12.20 15.23
CA GLY A 145 -3.73 11.07 15.77
C GLY A 145 -2.49 10.70 14.94
N PHE A 146 -2.23 11.40 13.83
CA PHE A 146 -0.97 11.25 13.11
C PHE A 146 0.23 11.66 13.99
N THR A 147 1.35 10.94 13.85
CA THR A 147 2.60 11.26 14.54
C THR A 147 3.75 11.39 13.55
N SER A 148 4.61 12.40 13.74
CA SER A 148 5.69 12.72 12.80
C SER A 148 6.74 11.61 12.62
N ARG A 149 6.83 10.68 13.58
CA ARG A 149 7.70 9.49 13.50
C ARG A 149 7.26 8.52 12.39
N TRP A 150 5.98 8.54 11.99
CA TRP A 150 5.48 7.69 10.91
C TRP A 150 5.79 8.25 9.53
N THR A 151 6.15 9.53 9.43
CA THR A 151 6.52 10.18 8.18
C THR A 151 7.60 9.37 7.46
N LEU A 152 7.34 9.08 6.20
CA LEU A 152 8.28 8.43 5.30
C LEU A 152 8.25 9.23 3.99
N HIS A 153 9.36 9.90 3.69
CA HIS A 153 9.50 10.72 2.49
C HIS A 153 9.73 9.81 1.30
N ILE A 154 8.64 9.46 0.64
CA ILE A 154 8.63 8.62 -0.55
C ILE A 154 8.39 9.54 -1.74
N ASP A 155 9.37 9.62 -2.64
CA ASP A 155 9.19 10.30 -3.91
C ASP A 155 8.39 9.39 -4.85
N ASP A 156 7.10 9.68 -5.01
CA ASP A 156 6.20 8.88 -5.85
C ASP A 156 6.15 9.37 -7.31
N GLY A 157 7.02 10.34 -7.68
CA GLY A 157 7.16 10.85 -9.04
C GLY A 157 5.84 11.44 -9.54
N ALA A 158 5.29 12.39 -8.78
CA ALA A 158 4.12 13.18 -9.15
C ALA A 158 4.36 13.99 -10.43
#